data_AF-A0A7R8WFT5-F1
#
_entry.id   AF-A0A7R8WFT5-F1
#
_cell.length_a   1.000
_cell.length_b   1.000
_cell.length_c   1.000
_cell.angle_alpha   90.00
_cell.angle_beta   90.00
_cell.angle_gamma   90.00
#
_symmetry.space_group_name_H-M   'P 1'
#
loop_
_entity.id
_entity.type
_entity.pdbx_description
1 polymer ?
#
loop_
_entity_poly.entity_id
_entity_poly.type
_entity_poly.pdbx_seq_one_letter_code
_entity_poly.pdbx_strand_id
1 'polypeptide(L)'
;MPRRAQVVPEEQEEPVSEEELDQTEMRLPVLKAEDYECPQSNGLFADPKTCRRFINCVEKFPYLSNCPGGLFFDDISKACTFRNEATCGPISTTEAPSTTQSPDAARKCERNQCQLPNCFCSPDGTGTPDDMNPRDIPQMIVITLDGAINLNNFRTYKDLFNYHDLVNPNGCPIRGTFFITHEYSNYQQIQDLYADGHEIALHTITLRRGLETADYETWTNEMIGMREILRKFGNISLADILGMRAPYLQPGKNVQYEMMFSPSPDSKILGSEVLDSEDGVNDSSRTTEGTGRLRTPGERNHLLGPIHHEDQ
;
A
#
# COMPACT_ATOMS: atom_id res chain seq x y z
N MET A 1 -70.33 -20.58 -13.18
CA MET A 1 -70.32 -19.36 -14.01
C MET A 1 -69.33 -18.38 -13.39
N PRO A 2 -68.01 -18.45 -13.68
CA PRO A 2 -67.06 -17.49 -13.17
C PRO A 2 -67.09 -16.21 -14.01
N ARG A 3 -66.98 -15.06 -13.33
CA ARG A 3 -67.08 -13.72 -13.91
C ARG A 3 -65.84 -13.38 -14.74
N ARG A 4 -66.10 -12.77 -15.89
CA ARG A 4 -65.15 -12.23 -16.87
C ARG A 4 -64.38 -11.06 -16.25
N ALA A 5 -63.06 -11.16 -16.16
CA ALA A 5 -62.20 -10.04 -15.76
C ALA A 5 -62.17 -8.99 -16.89
N GLN A 6 -62.33 -7.71 -16.52
CA GLN A 6 -62.16 -6.58 -17.42
C GLN A 6 -60.68 -6.17 -17.45
N VAL A 7 -60.19 -5.90 -18.67
CA VAL A 7 -58.86 -5.36 -18.97
C VAL A 7 -58.89 -3.85 -18.76
N VAL A 8 -57.94 -3.32 -18.00
CA VAL A 8 -57.71 -1.87 -17.82
C VAL A 8 -56.66 -1.41 -18.85
N PRO A 9 -56.79 -0.24 -19.50
CA PRO A 9 -55.89 0.18 -20.57
C PRO A 9 -54.54 0.67 -20.05
N GLU A 10 -53.53 0.46 -20.88
CA GLU A 10 -52.13 0.87 -20.75
C GLU A 10 -52.00 2.39 -21.01
N GLU A 11 -51.54 3.15 -20.01
CA GLU A 11 -51.20 4.57 -20.18
C GLU A 11 -49.83 4.69 -20.87
N GLN A 12 -49.80 5.52 -21.90
CA GLN A 12 -48.63 5.82 -22.73
C GLN A 12 -47.78 6.89 -22.04
N GLU A 13 -46.52 6.59 -21.73
CA GLU A 13 -45.52 7.59 -21.32
C GLU A 13 -44.98 8.33 -22.56
N GLU A 14 -45.10 9.67 -22.57
CA GLU A 14 -44.47 10.55 -23.56
C GLU A 14 -42.96 10.71 -23.28
N PRO A 15 -42.10 10.90 -24.30
CA PRO A 15 -40.65 10.95 -24.12
C PRO A 15 -40.20 12.34 -23.66
N VAL A 16 -39.49 12.40 -22.53
CA VAL A 16 -38.80 13.62 -22.08
C VAL A 16 -37.39 13.68 -22.70
N SER A 17 -37.05 14.85 -23.24
CA SER A 17 -35.89 15.16 -24.08
C SER A 17 -34.52 15.02 -23.40
N GLU A 18 -33.51 14.70 -24.21
CA GLU A 18 -32.09 14.57 -23.89
C GLU A 18 -31.40 15.91 -23.55
N GLU A 19 -31.70 16.50 -22.41
CA GLU A 19 -30.86 17.56 -21.82
C GLU A 19 -31.15 17.64 -20.31
N GLU A 20 -30.35 16.92 -19.50
CA GLU A 20 -30.02 17.12 -18.07
C GLU A 20 -29.74 15.78 -17.36
N LEU A 21 -28.56 15.21 -17.61
CA LEU A 21 -27.99 14.20 -16.71
C LEU A 21 -26.59 14.66 -16.28
N ASP A 22 -26.56 15.63 -15.37
CA ASP A 22 -25.34 15.99 -14.64
C ASP A 22 -25.34 15.33 -13.25
N GLN A 23 -24.28 14.56 -13.00
CA GLN A 23 -23.73 14.16 -11.71
C GLN A 23 -24.68 13.56 -10.66
N THR A 24 -24.85 12.24 -10.72
CA THR A 24 -24.92 11.42 -9.50
C THR A 24 -23.71 10.49 -9.45
N GLU A 25 -22.55 11.08 -9.12
CA GLU A 25 -21.46 10.29 -8.56
C GLU A 25 -21.91 9.74 -7.21
N MET A 26 -21.78 8.44 -7.05
CA MET A 26 -21.90 7.73 -5.78
C MET A 26 -20.64 7.97 -4.93
N ARG A 27 -20.31 9.24 -4.66
CA ARG A 27 -19.30 9.61 -3.66
C ARG A 27 -20.01 9.90 -2.35
N LEU A 28 -19.61 9.20 -1.28
CA LEU A 28 -19.90 9.70 0.06
C LEU A 28 -19.43 11.17 0.11
N PRO A 29 -20.27 12.12 0.58
CA PRO A 29 -19.86 13.51 0.64
C PRO A 29 -18.75 13.61 1.67
N VAL A 30 -17.51 13.83 1.19
CA VAL A 30 -16.42 14.24 2.06
C VAL A 30 -16.76 15.66 2.50
N LEU A 31 -17.36 15.78 3.68
CA LEU A 31 -17.75 17.09 4.22
C LEU A 31 -16.48 17.85 4.56
N LYS A 32 -16.24 18.98 3.90
CA LYS A 32 -15.16 19.89 4.27
C LYS A 32 -15.54 20.58 5.58
N ALA A 33 -14.60 20.70 6.52
CA ALA A 33 -14.85 21.47 7.74
C ALA A 33 -14.74 22.97 7.41
N GLU A 34 -15.86 23.57 7.02
CA GLU A 34 -15.99 25.01 6.84
C GLU A 34 -15.61 25.70 8.16
N ASP A 35 -14.67 26.64 8.07
CA ASP A 35 -14.08 27.43 9.18
C ASP A 35 -13.07 26.73 10.10
N TYR A 36 -12.49 25.59 9.71
CA TYR A 36 -11.37 24.98 10.45
C TYR A 36 -10.03 25.22 9.73
N GLU A 37 -9.01 25.66 10.46
CA GLU A 37 -7.64 25.80 9.93
C GLU A 37 -6.75 24.70 10.51
N CYS A 38 -6.15 23.90 9.62
CA CYS A 38 -5.32 22.76 10.01
C CYS A 38 -4.05 23.22 10.75
N PRO A 39 -3.84 22.81 12.02
CA PRO A 39 -2.67 23.21 12.78
C PRO A 39 -1.36 22.78 12.09
N GLN A 40 -1.32 21.54 11.63
CA GLN A 40 -0.19 20.94 10.90
C GLN A 40 -0.59 20.66 9.44
N SER A 41 0.38 20.32 8.58
CA SER A 41 0.09 19.96 7.18
C SER A 41 -0.81 18.73 7.10
N ASN A 42 -0.46 17.68 7.86
CA ASN A 42 -1.18 16.42 7.91
C ASN A 42 -1.51 16.04 9.35
N GLY A 43 -2.57 15.25 9.56
CA GLY A 43 -2.88 14.62 10.85
C GLY A 43 -4.36 14.61 11.23
N LEU A 44 -4.67 13.86 12.29
CA LEU A 44 -6.03 13.77 12.85
C LEU A 44 -6.20 14.70 14.06
N PHE A 45 -7.26 15.48 14.05
CA PHE A 45 -7.56 16.49 15.06
C PHE A 45 -9.00 16.35 15.56
N ALA A 46 -9.25 16.62 16.84
CA ALA A 46 -10.61 16.63 17.36
C ALA A 46 -11.47 17.74 16.74
N ASP A 47 -12.72 17.42 16.40
CA ASP A 47 -13.69 18.44 16.01
C ASP A 47 -14.13 19.24 17.26
N PRO A 48 -13.98 20.58 17.27
CA PRO A 48 -14.43 21.43 18.36
C PRO A 48 -15.94 21.33 18.68
N LYS A 49 -16.76 20.92 17.69
CA LYS A 49 -18.22 20.89 17.78
C LYS A 49 -18.75 19.60 18.40
N THR A 50 -18.05 18.46 18.25
CA THR A 50 -18.52 17.17 18.79
C THR A 50 -17.44 16.09 18.74
N CYS A 51 -17.42 15.27 19.79
CA CYS A 51 -16.47 14.17 19.96
C CYS A 51 -16.81 12.91 19.14
N ARG A 52 -17.92 12.89 18.41
CA ARG A 52 -18.29 11.75 17.54
C ARG A 52 -17.65 11.82 16.15
N ARG A 53 -16.90 12.89 15.88
CA ARG A 53 -16.26 13.20 14.60
C ARG A 53 -14.90 13.83 14.88
N PHE A 54 -14.08 13.77 13.86
CA PHE A 54 -12.72 14.29 13.85
C PHE A 54 -12.44 14.94 12.50
N ILE A 55 -11.37 15.72 12.46
CA ILE A 55 -10.91 16.44 11.28
C ILE A 55 -9.61 15.79 10.84
N ASN A 56 -9.62 15.24 9.64
CA ASN A 56 -8.42 14.77 8.96
C ASN A 56 -7.87 15.92 8.11
N CYS A 57 -6.70 16.41 8.48
CA CYS A 57 -5.97 17.39 7.68
C CYS A 57 -5.06 16.65 6.70
N VAL A 58 -5.18 16.97 5.42
CA VAL A 58 -4.24 16.52 4.39
C VAL A 58 -3.82 17.75 3.59
N GLU A 59 -2.52 18.04 3.58
CA GLU A 59 -1.91 19.22 2.97
C GLU A 59 -2.60 20.53 3.34
N LYS A 60 -2.90 20.74 4.63
CA LYS A 60 -3.64 21.89 5.19
C LYS A 60 -5.14 21.95 4.83
N PHE A 61 -5.68 20.98 4.10
CA PHE A 61 -7.12 20.92 3.81
C PHE A 61 -7.86 20.08 4.87
N PRO A 62 -8.90 20.63 5.53
CA PRO A 62 -9.62 19.93 6.60
C PRO A 62 -10.81 19.13 6.07
N TYR A 63 -10.77 17.81 6.28
CA TYR A 63 -11.83 16.88 5.93
C TYR A 63 -12.51 16.34 7.19
N LEU A 64 -13.84 16.43 7.26
CA LEU A 64 -14.62 16.01 8.42
C LEU A 64 -15.04 14.55 8.29
N SER A 65 -14.74 13.75 9.30
CA SER A 65 -15.01 12.32 9.34
C SER A 65 -15.71 11.92 10.64
N ASN A 66 -16.68 11.01 10.55
CA ASN A 66 -17.34 10.45 11.73
C ASN A 66 -16.58 9.22 12.25
N CYS A 67 -16.55 9.05 13.56
CA CYS A 67 -16.05 7.81 14.16
C CYS A 67 -17.00 6.63 13.83
N PRO A 68 -16.46 5.46 13.45
CA PRO A 68 -17.27 4.28 13.12
C PRO A 68 -18.02 3.78 14.36
N GLY A 69 -19.19 3.15 14.13
CA GLY A 69 -19.96 2.50 15.22
C GLY A 69 -20.47 3.45 16.32
N GLY A 70 -20.45 4.76 16.10
CA GLY A 70 -20.80 5.74 17.12
C GLY A 70 -19.79 5.87 18.25
N LEU A 71 -18.53 5.49 18.00
CA LEU A 71 -17.38 5.70 18.87
C LEU A 71 -17.07 7.22 19.03
N PHE A 72 -16.11 7.51 19.90
CA PHE A 72 -15.70 8.86 20.29
C PHE A 72 -14.22 9.05 19.97
N PHE A 73 -13.88 10.18 19.33
CA PHE A 73 -12.50 10.51 19.02
C PHE A 73 -11.76 10.91 20.28
N ASP A 74 -10.69 10.18 20.60
CA ASP A 74 -9.76 10.48 21.67
C ASP A 74 -8.62 11.33 21.11
N ASP A 75 -8.53 12.58 21.56
CA ASP A 75 -7.57 13.54 21.02
C ASP A 75 -6.13 13.32 21.50
N ILE A 76 -5.91 12.37 22.43
CA ILE A 76 -4.58 11.99 22.91
C ILE A 76 -3.99 10.91 21.99
N SER A 77 -4.71 9.82 21.79
CA SER A 77 -4.31 8.68 20.94
C SER A 77 -4.56 8.91 19.45
N LYS A 78 -5.29 9.98 19.10
CA LYS A 78 -5.71 10.30 17.72
C LYS A 78 -6.52 9.17 17.08
N ALA A 79 -7.35 8.49 17.86
CA ALA A 79 -8.14 7.34 17.42
C ALA A 79 -9.57 7.36 17.98
N CYS A 80 -10.48 6.65 17.33
CA CYS A 80 -11.84 6.47 17.82
C CYS A 80 -11.91 5.32 18.84
N THR A 81 -12.36 5.60 20.06
CA THR A 81 -12.53 4.64 21.15
C THR A 81 -13.90 4.77 21.84
N PHE A 82 -14.16 3.94 22.84
CA PHE A 82 -15.39 4.00 23.63
C PHE A 82 -15.48 5.30 24.45
N ARG A 83 -16.70 5.77 24.69
CA ARG A 83 -16.97 7.04 25.38
C ARG A 83 -16.26 7.18 26.73
N ASN A 84 -16.13 6.09 27.48
CA ASN A 84 -15.53 6.05 28.82
C ASN A 84 -13.99 6.08 28.79
N GLU A 85 -13.38 5.89 27.63
CA GLU A 85 -11.93 5.91 27.42
C GLU A 85 -11.48 7.16 26.65
N ALA A 86 -12.39 7.77 25.88
CA ALA A 86 -12.08 8.91 25.04
C ALA A 86 -11.95 10.22 25.83
N THR A 87 -10.84 10.91 25.59
CA THR A 87 -10.60 12.29 25.99
C THR A 87 -11.05 13.22 24.87
N CYS A 88 -12.27 13.74 25.04
CA CYS A 88 -12.91 14.60 24.03
C CYS A 88 -12.38 16.03 24.01
N GLY A 89 -12.29 16.58 22.81
CA GLY A 89 -12.05 18.02 22.54
C GLY A 89 -10.71 18.25 21.87
N PRO A 90 -10.46 19.46 21.33
CA PRO A 90 -9.11 19.86 20.95
C PRO A 90 -8.32 20.13 22.24
N ILE A 91 -7.44 19.21 22.60
CA ILE A 91 -6.50 19.36 23.70
C ILE A 91 -5.33 20.19 23.16
N SER A 92 -5.03 21.30 23.83
CA SER A 92 -3.89 22.16 23.49
C SER A 92 -2.61 21.32 23.51
N THR A 93 -2.13 20.95 22.34
CA THR A 93 -0.91 20.17 22.20
C THR A 93 0.25 21.16 22.25
N THR A 94 1.21 20.92 23.13
CA THR A 94 2.50 21.62 23.06
C THR A 94 3.09 21.31 21.69
N GLU A 95 3.44 22.36 20.94
CA GLU A 95 4.09 22.23 19.65
C GLU A 95 5.31 21.30 19.84
N ALA A 96 5.28 20.15 19.16
CA ALA A 96 6.37 19.19 19.27
C ALA A 96 7.67 19.92 18.89
N PRO A 97 8.76 19.79 19.67
CA PRO A 97 10.00 20.45 19.33
C PRO A 97 10.39 20.09 17.91
N SER A 98 10.65 21.11 17.08
CA SER A 98 11.07 20.93 15.70
C SER A 98 12.37 20.11 15.71
N THR A 99 12.27 18.83 15.38
CA THR A 99 13.43 17.95 15.27
C THR A 99 14.25 18.38 14.07
N THR A 100 15.56 18.52 14.26
CA THR A 100 16.51 18.75 13.16
C THR A 100 16.28 17.66 12.10
N GLN A 101 16.09 18.06 10.84
CA GLN A 101 15.90 17.10 9.74
C GLN A 101 17.01 16.07 9.77
N SER A 102 16.64 14.78 9.69
CA SER A 102 17.61 13.69 9.64
C SER A 102 18.60 13.93 8.50
N PRO A 103 19.91 13.77 8.71
CA PRO A 103 20.89 13.87 7.63
C PRO A 103 20.63 12.86 6.49
N ASP A 104 19.91 11.77 6.79
CA ASP A 104 19.56 10.71 5.85
C ASP A 104 18.15 10.90 5.26
N ALA A 105 17.49 12.02 5.50
CA ALA A 105 16.20 12.32 4.89
C ALA A 105 16.33 12.43 3.36
N ALA A 106 15.40 11.80 2.63
CA ALA A 106 15.34 11.94 1.19
C ALA A 106 15.13 13.41 0.81
N ARG A 107 15.86 13.87 -0.22
CA ARG A 107 15.65 15.22 -0.76
C ARG A 107 14.31 15.29 -1.48
N LYS A 108 13.73 16.49 -1.53
CA LYS A 108 12.56 16.76 -2.38
C LYS A 108 12.87 16.42 -3.84
N CYS A 109 11.83 16.06 -4.59
CA CYS A 109 11.95 15.71 -6.00
C CYS A 109 12.60 16.84 -6.82
N GLU A 110 13.71 16.51 -7.48
CA GLU A 110 14.36 17.35 -8.50
C GLU A 110 14.39 16.58 -9.83
N ARG A 111 13.50 16.95 -10.77
CA ARG A 111 13.32 16.21 -12.04
C ARG A 111 14.60 16.10 -12.89
N ASN A 112 15.51 17.05 -12.79
CA ASN A 112 16.80 16.99 -13.48
C ASN A 112 17.76 15.93 -12.90
N GLN A 113 17.61 15.56 -11.62
CA GLN A 113 18.42 14.53 -10.95
C GLN A 113 17.74 13.15 -10.97
N CYS A 114 16.43 13.08 -11.20
CA CYS A 114 15.63 11.86 -11.24
C CYS A 114 15.05 11.64 -12.65
N GLN A 115 15.75 10.85 -13.46
CA GLN A 115 15.42 10.64 -14.88
C GLN A 115 15.09 9.17 -15.20
N LEU A 116 14.16 8.99 -16.14
CA LEU A 116 13.78 7.68 -16.65
C LEU A 116 14.97 6.97 -17.31
N PRO A 117 15.01 5.62 -17.32
CA PRO A 117 13.99 4.69 -16.79
C PRO A 117 14.16 4.35 -15.30
N ASN A 118 15.24 4.83 -14.66
CA ASN A 118 15.62 4.37 -13.33
C ASN A 118 14.99 5.17 -12.19
N CYS A 119 14.55 6.39 -12.47
CA CYS A 119 13.94 7.26 -11.48
C CYS A 119 12.84 8.10 -12.13
N PHE A 120 11.70 8.18 -11.47
CA PHE A 120 10.63 9.10 -11.82
C PHE A 120 10.12 9.77 -10.54
N CYS A 121 9.97 11.09 -10.57
CA CYS A 121 9.33 11.83 -9.50
C CYS A 121 8.68 13.10 -10.06
N SER A 122 7.63 13.55 -9.39
CA SER A 122 7.02 14.87 -9.58
C SER A 122 6.90 15.56 -8.22
N PRO A 123 7.00 16.90 -8.15
CA PRO A 123 6.99 17.62 -6.88
C PRO A 123 5.78 17.34 -5.98
N ASP A 124 4.63 17.01 -6.58
CA ASP A 124 3.33 16.77 -5.95
C ASP A 124 2.81 15.35 -6.19
N GLY A 125 3.57 14.48 -6.86
CA GLY A 125 3.14 13.13 -7.22
C GLY A 125 2.12 13.04 -8.37
N THR A 126 1.64 14.16 -8.94
CA THR A 126 0.57 14.14 -9.97
C THR A 126 1.08 14.26 -11.41
N GLY A 127 2.34 14.69 -11.57
CA GLY A 127 2.96 14.83 -12.89
C GLY A 127 2.96 13.51 -13.68
N THR A 128 2.78 13.61 -14.99
CA THR A 128 2.84 12.46 -15.90
C THR A 128 4.29 12.16 -16.30
N PRO A 129 4.65 10.89 -16.58
CA PRO A 129 5.93 10.56 -17.18
C PRO A 129 6.14 11.32 -18.50
N ASP A 130 7.36 11.82 -18.74
CA ASP A 130 7.76 12.61 -19.91
C ASP A 130 6.86 13.83 -20.21
N ASP A 131 6.16 14.36 -19.21
CA ASP A 131 5.19 15.46 -19.35
C ASP A 131 4.14 15.19 -20.46
N MET A 132 3.78 13.92 -20.66
CA MET A 132 2.78 13.50 -21.64
C MET A 132 1.40 14.09 -21.33
N ASN A 133 0.64 14.40 -22.38
CA ASN A 133 -0.73 14.87 -22.26
C ASN A 133 -1.63 13.73 -21.73
N PRO A 134 -2.39 13.93 -20.64
CA PRO A 134 -3.25 12.90 -20.05
C PRO A 134 -4.21 12.22 -21.03
N ARG A 135 -4.62 12.91 -22.11
CA ARG A 135 -5.50 12.32 -23.15
C ARG A 135 -4.83 11.24 -24.00
N ASP A 136 -3.50 11.27 -24.06
CA ASP A 136 -2.71 10.33 -24.85
C ASP A 136 -2.17 9.16 -23.99
N ILE A 137 -2.41 9.19 -22.67
CA ILE A 137 -1.94 8.17 -21.72
C ILE A 137 -3.00 7.07 -21.60
N PRO A 138 -2.63 5.79 -21.84
CA PRO A 138 -3.53 4.68 -21.57
C PRO A 138 -3.88 4.61 -20.09
N GLN A 139 -5.18 4.57 -19.76
CA GLN A 139 -5.62 4.32 -18.40
C GLN A 139 -5.27 2.89 -18.01
N MET A 140 -4.35 2.73 -17.06
CA MET A 140 -4.00 1.44 -16.49
C MET A 140 -4.93 1.13 -15.32
N ILE A 141 -5.39 -0.12 -15.23
CA ILE A 141 -6.14 -0.63 -14.09
C ILE A 141 -5.36 -1.84 -13.56
N VAL A 142 -4.94 -1.79 -12.30
CA VAL A 142 -4.17 -2.86 -11.66
C VAL A 142 -5.08 -3.59 -10.68
N ILE A 143 -5.48 -4.81 -11.03
CA ILE A 143 -6.27 -5.67 -10.15
C ILE A 143 -5.30 -6.47 -9.29
N THR A 144 -5.35 -6.27 -7.98
CA THR A 144 -4.49 -6.97 -7.02
C THR A 144 -5.30 -7.83 -6.06
N LEU A 145 -4.81 -9.02 -5.75
CA LEU A 145 -5.44 -9.97 -4.83
C LEU A 145 -4.42 -10.40 -3.78
N ASP A 146 -4.80 -10.29 -2.51
CA ASP A 146 -3.89 -10.54 -1.38
C ASP A 146 -4.28 -11.82 -0.65
N GLY A 147 -3.25 -12.53 -0.15
CA GLY A 147 -3.41 -13.65 0.77
C GLY A 147 -3.08 -15.01 0.15
N ALA A 148 -3.66 -16.06 0.71
CA ALA A 148 -3.34 -17.43 0.34
C ALA A 148 -4.15 -17.89 -0.88
N ILE A 149 -3.52 -18.62 -1.80
CA ILE A 149 -4.21 -19.25 -2.92
C ILE A 149 -4.48 -20.70 -2.60
N ASN A 150 -5.74 -21.12 -2.62
CA ASN A 150 -6.11 -22.49 -2.34
C ASN A 150 -7.44 -22.87 -3.01
N LEU A 151 -7.95 -24.05 -2.70
CA LEU A 151 -9.18 -24.59 -3.26
C LEU A 151 -10.42 -23.71 -3.00
N ASN A 152 -10.38 -22.82 -2.00
CA ASN A 152 -11.53 -21.96 -1.68
C ASN A 152 -11.69 -20.79 -2.67
N ASN A 153 -10.59 -20.31 -3.26
CA ASN A 153 -10.60 -19.08 -4.06
C ASN A 153 -10.05 -19.22 -5.48
N PHE A 154 -9.22 -20.24 -5.74
CA PHE A 154 -8.58 -20.44 -7.04
C PHE A 154 -9.56 -20.47 -8.22
N ARG A 155 -10.69 -21.19 -8.07
CA ARG A 155 -11.71 -21.26 -9.12
C ARG A 155 -12.32 -19.89 -9.40
N THR A 156 -12.65 -19.13 -8.36
CA THR A 156 -13.20 -17.78 -8.50
C THR A 156 -12.23 -16.86 -9.25
N TYR A 157 -10.93 -16.96 -8.98
CA TYR A 157 -9.92 -16.16 -9.70
C TYR A 157 -9.78 -16.59 -11.16
N LYS A 158 -9.78 -17.90 -11.45
CA LYS A 158 -9.79 -18.39 -12.83
C LYS A 158 -11.02 -17.93 -13.60
N ASP A 159 -12.19 -17.98 -12.97
CA ASP A 159 -13.44 -17.52 -13.58
C ASP A 159 -13.40 -16.00 -13.81
N LEU A 160 -12.86 -15.21 -12.86
CA LEU A 160 -12.72 -13.75 -13.00
C LEU A 160 -11.87 -13.35 -14.21
N PHE A 161 -10.68 -13.94 -14.36
CA PHE A 161 -9.73 -13.54 -15.40
C PHE A 161 -9.99 -14.22 -16.76
N ASN A 162 -10.80 -15.27 -16.81
CA ASN A 162 -11.22 -15.93 -18.06
C ASN A 162 -12.70 -15.71 -18.39
N TYR A 163 -13.41 -14.85 -17.66
CA TYR A 163 -14.81 -14.54 -17.95
C TYR A 163 -14.92 -13.93 -19.35
N HIS A 164 -15.73 -14.52 -20.23
CA HIS A 164 -15.97 -14.05 -21.62
C HIS A 164 -14.72 -13.65 -22.42
N ASP A 165 -13.58 -14.29 -22.17
CA ASP A 165 -12.32 -13.98 -22.86
C ASP A 165 -11.99 -12.47 -22.82
N LEU A 166 -12.12 -11.84 -21.64
CA LEU A 166 -11.79 -10.42 -21.44
C LEU A 166 -10.36 -10.11 -21.92
N VAL A 167 -10.25 -9.26 -22.94
CA VAL A 167 -8.99 -8.81 -23.54
C VAL A 167 -8.82 -7.30 -23.42
N ASN A 168 -7.56 -6.88 -23.29
CA ASN A 168 -7.15 -5.50 -23.43
C ASN A 168 -7.29 -5.02 -24.88
N PRO A 169 -7.22 -3.69 -25.16
CA PRO A 169 -7.26 -3.16 -26.52
C PRO A 169 -6.18 -3.71 -27.47
N ASN A 170 -5.08 -4.24 -26.94
CA ASN A 170 -4.03 -4.91 -27.70
C ASN A 170 -4.32 -6.38 -28.04
N GLY A 171 -5.48 -6.91 -27.65
CA GLY A 171 -5.90 -8.30 -27.86
C GLY A 171 -5.30 -9.31 -26.88
N CYS A 172 -4.45 -8.89 -25.94
CA CYS A 172 -3.95 -9.77 -24.89
C CYS A 172 -5.00 -9.93 -23.78
N PRO A 173 -5.17 -11.13 -23.19
CA PRO A 173 -6.13 -11.29 -22.12
C PRO A 173 -5.70 -10.51 -20.87
N ILE A 174 -6.68 -10.07 -20.07
CA ILE A 174 -6.42 -9.29 -18.86
C ILE A 174 -5.61 -10.09 -17.84
N ARG A 175 -4.83 -9.38 -17.01
CA ARG A 175 -3.99 -9.97 -15.97
C ARG A 175 -4.18 -9.23 -14.65
N GLY A 176 -3.78 -9.87 -13.57
CA GLY A 176 -3.76 -9.30 -12.24
C GLY A 176 -2.48 -9.69 -11.52
N THR A 177 -2.28 -9.08 -10.36
CA THR A 177 -1.13 -9.29 -9.49
C THR A 177 -1.60 -9.95 -8.20
N PHE A 178 -0.97 -11.06 -7.83
CA PHE A 178 -1.32 -11.80 -6.62
C PHE A 178 -0.22 -11.64 -5.57
N PHE A 179 -0.52 -10.97 -4.46
CA PHE A 179 0.36 -10.84 -3.31
C PHE A 179 0.16 -12.06 -2.41
N ILE A 180 1.04 -13.05 -2.58
CA ILE A 180 0.89 -14.39 -1.99
C ILE A 180 1.48 -14.43 -0.58
N THR A 181 0.72 -14.99 0.35
CA THR A 181 1.22 -15.42 1.66
C THR A 181 1.48 -16.93 1.70
N HIS A 182 2.36 -17.39 2.60
CA HIS A 182 2.71 -18.81 2.69
C HIS A 182 1.58 -19.67 3.26
N GLU A 183 1.00 -19.26 4.39
CA GLU A 183 0.12 -20.12 5.17
C GLU A 183 -1.13 -20.53 4.36
N TYR A 184 -1.43 -21.84 4.33
CA TYR A 184 -2.54 -22.44 3.58
C TYR A 184 -2.50 -22.28 2.05
N SER A 185 -1.39 -21.82 1.47
CA SER A 185 -1.24 -21.71 0.02
C SER A 185 -0.95 -23.06 -0.66
N ASN A 186 -1.60 -23.27 -1.80
CA ASN A 186 -1.35 -24.37 -2.72
C ASN A 186 -0.44 -23.88 -3.85
N TYR A 187 0.83 -24.26 -3.79
CA TYR A 187 1.84 -23.81 -4.74
C TYR A 187 1.64 -24.31 -6.17
N GLN A 188 0.94 -25.43 -6.37
CA GLN A 188 0.58 -25.86 -7.73
C GLN A 188 -0.38 -24.86 -8.37
N GLN A 189 -1.38 -24.40 -7.61
CA GLN A 189 -2.35 -23.41 -8.09
C GLN A 189 -1.69 -22.04 -8.32
N ILE A 190 -0.72 -21.68 -7.49
CA ILE A 190 0.08 -20.46 -7.70
C ILE A 190 0.91 -20.57 -8.99
N GLN A 191 1.53 -21.73 -9.22
CA GLN A 191 2.25 -22.00 -10.47
C GLN A 191 1.33 -21.91 -11.69
N ASP A 192 0.10 -22.44 -11.58
CA ASP A 192 -0.88 -22.36 -12.67
C ASP A 192 -1.26 -20.90 -12.98
N LEU A 193 -1.49 -20.06 -11.96
CA LEU A 193 -1.75 -18.62 -12.15
C LEU A 193 -0.56 -17.91 -12.81
N TYR A 194 0.66 -18.23 -12.39
CA TYR A 194 1.87 -17.69 -13.02
C TYR A 194 1.99 -18.13 -14.49
N ALA A 195 1.71 -19.40 -14.78
CA ALA A 195 1.74 -19.95 -16.14
C ALA A 195 0.67 -19.31 -17.06
N ASP A 196 -0.47 -18.90 -16.50
CA ASP A 196 -1.47 -18.11 -17.21
C ASP A 196 -0.99 -16.67 -17.52
N GLY A 197 0.13 -16.24 -16.94
CA GLY A 197 0.77 -14.93 -17.14
C GLY A 197 0.36 -13.87 -16.13
N HIS A 198 -0.21 -14.26 -14.98
CA HIS A 198 -0.44 -13.35 -13.87
C HIS A 198 0.88 -13.03 -13.14
N GLU A 199 0.96 -11.84 -12.56
CA GLU A 199 2.10 -11.47 -11.72
C GLU A 199 1.96 -12.11 -10.34
N ILE A 200 3.04 -12.69 -9.82
CA ILE A 200 3.11 -13.26 -8.48
C ILE A 200 4.09 -12.43 -7.64
N ALA A 201 3.57 -11.88 -6.55
CA ALA A 201 4.26 -10.95 -5.65
C ALA A 201 4.21 -11.44 -4.19
N LEU A 202 4.97 -10.79 -3.32
CA LEU A 202 5.21 -11.21 -1.93
C LEU A 202 4.21 -10.60 -0.94
N HIS A 203 3.66 -11.43 -0.04
CA HIS A 203 2.83 -10.99 1.10
C HIS A 203 3.19 -11.71 2.41
N THR A 204 4.48 -11.71 2.75
CA THR A 204 5.08 -12.36 3.94
C THR A 204 4.84 -13.87 4.05
N ILE A 205 5.54 -14.52 4.99
CA ILE A 205 5.29 -15.92 5.32
C ILE A 205 4.13 -16.02 6.32
N THR A 206 4.20 -15.23 7.40
CA THR A 206 3.36 -15.47 8.59
C THR A 206 2.19 -14.52 8.74
N LEU A 207 2.10 -13.44 7.94
CA LEU A 207 1.16 -12.34 8.14
C LEU A 207 1.16 -11.79 9.58
N ARG A 208 2.29 -11.90 10.28
CA ARG A 208 2.38 -11.42 11.67
C ARG A 208 2.18 -9.91 11.75
N ARG A 209 1.59 -9.47 12.87
CA ARG A 209 1.59 -8.06 13.28
C ARG A 209 2.96 -7.65 13.84
N GLY A 210 3.22 -6.35 13.89
CA GLY A 210 4.45 -5.78 14.46
C GLY A 210 5.61 -5.72 13.47
N LEU A 211 5.38 -6.03 12.19
CA LEU A 211 6.42 -5.96 11.17
C LEU A 211 6.82 -4.50 10.89
N GLU A 212 5.91 -3.56 11.09
CA GLU A 212 6.12 -2.12 10.93
C GLU A 212 7.18 -1.51 11.87
N THR A 213 7.51 -2.22 12.96
CA THR A 213 8.58 -1.85 13.91
C THR A 213 9.69 -2.90 14.00
N ALA A 214 9.63 -3.94 13.16
CA ALA A 214 10.58 -5.04 13.20
C ALA A 214 11.94 -4.65 12.60
N ASP A 215 12.96 -5.42 12.96
CA ASP A 215 14.31 -5.25 12.46
C ASP A 215 14.51 -5.82 11.05
N TYR A 216 15.67 -5.51 10.47
CA TYR A 216 16.05 -5.92 9.12
C TYR A 216 16.02 -7.45 8.95
N GLU A 217 16.47 -8.20 9.96
CA GLU A 217 16.50 -9.66 9.91
C GLU A 217 15.08 -10.23 9.84
N THR A 218 14.15 -9.71 10.65
CA THR A 218 12.74 -10.13 10.63
C THR A 218 12.10 -9.81 9.27
N TRP A 219 12.31 -8.61 8.72
CA TRP A 219 11.84 -8.26 7.38
C TRP A 219 12.40 -9.18 6.29
N THR A 220 13.68 -9.48 6.36
CA THR A 220 14.36 -10.39 5.42
C THR A 220 13.76 -11.79 5.51
N ASN A 221 13.59 -12.32 6.72
CA ASN A 221 13.01 -13.64 6.94
C ASN A 221 11.58 -13.75 6.42
N GLU A 222 10.77 -12.70 6.55
CA GLU A 222 9.39 -12.69 6.04
C GLU A 222 9.30 -12.52 4.52
N MET A 223 10.03 -11.55 3.95
CA MET A 223 9.88 -11.21 2.53
C MET A 223 10.80 -12.03 1.63
N ILE A 224 12.11 -12.05 1.89
CA ILE A 224 13.07 -12.85 1.13
C ILE A 224 12.81 -14.34 1.35
N GLY A 225 12.43 -14.73 2.57
CA GLY A 225 11.99 -16.09 2.86
C GLY A 225 10.78 -16.50 2.00
N MET A 226 9.76 -15.66 1.90
CA MET A 226 8.60 -15.94 1.02
C MET A 226 8.99 -16.03 -0.46
N ARG A 227 9.94 -15.20 -0.90
CA ARG A 227 10.46 -15.22 -2.28
C ARG A 227 11.14 -16.55 -2.62
N GLU A 228 11.95 -17.06 -1.70
CA GLU A 228 12.62 -18.36 -1.84
C GLU A 228 11.62 -19.53 -1.84
N ILE A 229 10.54 -19.42 -1.04
CA ILE A 229 9.45 -20.38 -1.01
C ILE A 229 8.71 -20.41 -2.35
N LEU A 230 8.34 -19.25 -2.92
CA LEU A 230 7.70 -19.17 -4.25
C LEU A 230 8.60 -19.72 -5.35
N ARG A 231 9.89 -19.39 -5.33
CA ARG A 231 10.85 -19.97 -6.29
C ARG A 231 10.87 -21.48 -6.20
N LYS A 232 10.98 -22.02 -4.99
CA LYS A 232 11.17 -23.46 -4.77
C LYS A 232 9.91 -24.28 -5.01
N PHE A 233 8.78 -23.85 -4.45
CA PHE A 233 7.54 -24.64 -4.45
C PHE A 233 6.57 -24.23 -5.55
N GLY A 234 6.56 -22.96 -5.95
CA GLY A 234 5.79 -22.47 -7.10
C GLY A 234 6.53 -22.57 -8.43
N ASN A 235 7.83 -22.94 -8.42
CA ASN A 235 8.69 -23.01 -9.60
C ASN A 235 8.68 -21.71 -10.44
N ILE A 236 8.75 -20.58 -9.76
CA ILE A 236 8.76 -19.24 -10.37
C ILE A 236 10.19 -18.70 -10.39
N SER A 237 10.60 -18.06 -11.48
CA SER A 237 11.91 -17.40 -11.55
C SER A 237 12.02 -16.27 -10.53
N LEU A 238 13.16 -16.17 -9.84
CA LEU A 238 13.41 -15.03 -8.94
C LEU A 238 13.32 -13.69 -9.68
N ALA A 239 13.71 -13.65 -10.96
CA ALA A 239 13.64 -12.45 -11.78
C ALA A 239 12.20 -11.93 -12.01
N ASP A 240 11.20 -12.80 -11.84
CA ASP A 240 9.79 -12.46 -12.03
C ASP A 240 9.06 -12.16 -10.71
N ILE A 241 9.67 -12.48 -9.56
CA ILE A 241 9.13 -12.16 -8.23
C ILE A 241 9.74 -10.85 -7.77
N LEU A 242 9.15 -9.75 -8.22
CA LEU A 242 9.64 -8.39 -7.96
C LEU A 242 8.73 -7.64 -6.99
N GLY A 243 7.41 -7.77 -7.06
CA GLY A 243 6.50 -7.04 -6.19
C GLY A 243 6.47 -7.55 -4.75
N MET A 244 6.25 -6.65 -3.79
CA MET A 244 5.89 -6.97 -2.41
C MET A 244 4.84 -6.03 -1.84
N ARG A 245 4.10 -6.52 -0.85
CA ARG A 245 3.15 -5.75 -0.05
C ARG A 245 3.24 -6.19 1.41
N ALA A 246 3.44 -5.22 2.29
CA ALA A 246 3.47 -5.36 3.73
C ALA A 246 2.12 -5.85 4.26
N PRO A 247 2.11 -6.69 5.30
CA PRO A 247 0.88 -7.18 5.90
C PRO A 247 0.09 -6.01 6.49
N TYR A 248 -1.24 -6.05 6.35
CA TYR A 248 -2.16 -5.02 6.84
C TYR A 248 -1.90 -3.60 6.32
N LEU A 249 -1.13 -3.47 5.23
CA LEU A 249 -0.69 -2.17 4.69
C LEU A 249 0.04 -1.31 5.74
N GLN A 250 0.87 -1.95 6.57
CA GLN A 250 1.71 -1.28 7.57
C GLN A 250 3.20 -1.32 7.16
N PRO A 251 3.74 -0.24 6.55
CA PRO A 251 5.12 -0.21 6.08
C PRO A 251 6.14 -0.24 7.22
N GLY A 252 7.28 -0.88 6.99
CA GLY A 252 8.41 -1.01 7.93
C GLY A 252 9.42 0.12 7.90
N LYS A 253 9.00 1.33 7.53
CA LYS A 253 9.86 2.52 7.41
C LYS A 253 11.13 2.21 6.58
N ASN A 254 12.27 2.81 6.92
CA ASN A 254 13.54 2.61 6.19
C ASN A 254 13.98 1.14 6.17
N VAL A 255 13.71 0.36 7.21
CA VAL A 255 14.15 -1.04 7.32
C VAL A 255 13.55 -1.89 6.20
N GLN A 256 12.28 -1.68 5.87
CA GLN A 256 11.64 -2.36 4.74
C GLN A 256 12.35 -2.05 3.41
N TYR A 257 12.59 -0.77 3.12
CA TYR A 257 13.24 -0.36 1.88
C TYR A 257 14.70 -0.82 1.81
N GLU A 258 15.44 -0.76 2.90
CA GLU A 258 16.80 -1.31 3.00
C GLU A 258 16.83 -2.80 2.65
N MET A 259 15.86 -3.58 3.14
CA MET A 259 15.71 -4.99 2.78
C MET A 259 15.40 -5.17 1.29
N MET A 260 14.53 -4.33 0.72
CA MET A 260 14.18 -4.37 -0.71
C MET A 260 15.36 -4.09 -1.63
N PHE A 261 16.27 -3.19 -1.21
CA PHE A 261 17.46 -2.78 -1.97
C PHE A 261 18.73 -3.57 -1.61
N SER A 262 18.60 -4.63 -0.80
CA SER A 262 19.73 -5.43 -0.33
C SER A 262 20.64 -5.88 -1.50
N PRO A 263 21.99 -5.81 -1.35
CA PRO A 263 22.95 -5.83 -2.47
C PRO A 263 23.13 -7.17 -3.19
N SER A 264 22.22 -8.14 -3.03
CA SER A 264 22.31 -9.36 -3.82
C SER A 264 21.92 -9.06 -5.27
N PRO A 265 22.68 -9.55 -6.27
CA PRO A 265 22.42 -9.28 -7.69
C PRO A 265 21.04 -9.77 -8.17
N ASP A 266 20.36 -10.60 -7.37
CA ASP A 266 19.02 -11.13 -7.61
C ASP A 266 17.92 -10.37 -6.84
N SER A 267 18.23 -9.38 -5.99
CA SER A 267 17.28 -8.75 -5.05
C SER A 267 16.87 -7.33 -5.42
N LYS A 268 16.19 -7.19 -6.57
CA LYS A 268 15.36 -6.00 -6.81
C LYS A 268 13.92 -6.35 -6.47
N ILE A 269 13.49 -5.95 -5.28
CA ILE A 269 12.08 -6.03 -4.89
C ILE A 269 11.48 -4.62 -4.94
N LEU A 270 10.25 -4.51 -5.41
CA LEU A 270 9.46 -3.29 -5.58
C LEU A 270 8.26 -3.32 -4.64
N GLY A 271 7.97 -2.21 -3.98
CA GLY A 271 6.86 -2.10 -3.03
C GLY A 271 5.60 -1.58 -3.71
N SER A 272 4.44 -2.09 -3.30
CA SER A 272 3.12 -1.65 -3.80
C SER A 272 2.40 -0.68 -2.84
N GLU A 273 3.05 -0.23 -1.77
CA GLU A 273 2.39 0.64 -0.78
C GLU A 273 2.41 2.11 -1.18
N VAL A 274 1.28 2.78 -0.94
CA VAL A 274 1.22 4.24 -0.88
C VAL A 274 1.70 4.62 0.51
N LEU A 275 2.88 5.23 0.59
CA LEU A 275 3.24 5.96 1.79
C LEU A 275 2.40 7.23 1.78
N ASP A 276 1.42 7.32 2.68
CA ASP A 276 1.02 8.64 3.15
C ASP A 276 2.29 9.26 3.74
N SER A 277 2.66 10.45 3.25
CA SER A 277 3.73 11.25 3.84
C SER A 277 3.29 11.70 5.24
N GLU A 278 3.32 10.77 6.19
CA GLU A 278 3.26 11.04 7.62
C GLU A 278 4.63 11.54 8.08
N ASP A 279 5.05 12.70 7.55
CA ASP A 279 6.11 13.48 8.19
C ASP A 279 5.50 14.31 9.32
N GLY A 280 5.12 13.57 10.35
CA GLY A 280 4.78 14.05 11.69
C GLY A 280 5.48 13.14 12.69
N VAL A 281 6.81 13.21 12.72
CA VAL A 281 7.71 12.46 13.61
C VAL A 281 7.13 12.33 15.01
N ASN A 282 6.74 11.12 15.38
CA ASN A 282 6.49 10.72 16.76
C ASN A 282 7.23 9.40 17.02
N ASP A 283 8.52 9.50 17.34
CA ASP A 283 9.22 8.43 18.03
C ASP A 283 9.78 8.96 19.35
N SER A 284 9.03 8.69 20.42
CA SER A 284 9.53 8.83 21.79
C SER A 284 10.52 7.71 22.06
N SER A 285 11.79 8.03 21.83
CA SER A 285 12.97 7.55 22.52
C SER A 285 12.80 6.35 23.47
N ARG A 286 13.48 5.25 23.17
CA ARG A 286 14.19 4.49 24.21
C ARG A 286 15.64 4.32 23.83
N THR A 287 16.45 5.20 24.41
CA THR A 287 17.91 5.18 24.41
C THR A 287 18.43 3.85 24.98
N THR A 288 19.20 3.13 24.18
CA THR A 288 20.32 2.32 24.70
C THR A 288 21.53 2.59 23.80
N GLU A 289 22.51 3.26 24.38
CA GLU A 289 23.82 3.50 23.82
C GLU A 289 24.48 2.17 23.42
N GLY A 290 24.98 2.10 22.18
CA GLY A 290 25.77 1.00 21.68
C GLY A 290 26.72 1.53 20.62
N THR A 291 27.88 2.02 21.05
CA THR A 291 28.97 2.48 20.19
C THR A 291 29.41 1.36 19.24
N GLY A 292 29.11 1.50 17.94
CA GLY A 292 29.58 0.64 16.87
C GLY A 292 30.17 1.46 15.73
N ARG A 293 31.51 1.52 15.65
CA ARG A 293 32.28 2.15 14.57
C ARG A 293 31.93 1.53 13.20
N LEU A 294 31.48 2.35 12.25
CA LEU A 294 31.54 2.02 10.82
C LEU A 294 33.01 1.82 10.40
N ARG A 295 33.32 0.68 9.77
CA ARG A 295 34.55 0.49 8.98
C ARG A 295 34.20 0.68 7.51
N THR A 296 34.92 1.60 6.87
CA THR A 296 34.90 1.83 5.43
C THR A 296 35.59 0.68 4.67
N PRO A 297 35.16 0.37 3.43
CA PRO A 297 35.79 -0.65 2.60
C PRO A 297 36.90 -0.03 1.74
N GLY A 298 38.14 -0.50 1.89
CA GLY A 298 39.19 -0.21 0.93
C GLY A 298 40.59 -0.28 1.51
N GLU A 299 41.20 -1.46 1.48
CA GLU A 299 42.65 -1.60 1.24
C GLU A 299 42.96 -3.06 0.85
N ARG A 300 43.50 -3.23 -0.36
CA ARG A 300 44.11 -4.49 -0.83
C ARG A 300 45.51 -4.58 -0.23
N ASN A 301 45.92 -5.75 0.26
CA ASN A 301 47.06 -6.49 -0.33
C ASN A 301 47.42 -7.79 0.40
N HIS A 302 47.70 -8.79 -0.45
CA HIS A 302 48.74 -9.82 -0.38
C HIS A 302 48.72 -10.94 0.68
N LEU A 303 48.56 -12.15 0.12
CA LEU A 303 49.42 -13.33 0.27
C LEU A 303 49.62 -13.90 1.69
N LEU A 304 49.15 -15.13 1.90
CA LEU A 304 50.00 -16.31 2.18
C LEU A 304 49.16 -17.59 2.04
N GLY A 305 49.81 -18.64 1.52
CA GLY A 305 49.21 -19.86 0.97
C GLY A 305 48.81 -20.95 1.98
N PRO A 306 48.58 -22.18 1.50
CA PRO A 306 47.78 -23.22 2.15
C PRO A 306 48.60 -24.07 3.13
N ILE A 307 47.94 -24.63 4.15
CA ILE A 307 48.48 -25.73 4.95
C ILE A 307 47.50 -26.90 4.88
N HIS A 308 48.02 -28.00 4.34
CA HIS A 308 47.47 -29.34 4.28
C HIS A 308 47.99 -30.18 5.48
N HIS A 309 47.30 -31.29 5.77
CA HIS A 309 47.66 -32.43 6.65
C HIS A 309 47.44 -32.23 8.17
N GLU A 310 46.96 -33.19 8.99
CA GLU A 310 46.60 -34.61 8.84
C GLU A 310 45.86 -35.11 10.11
N ASP A 311 45.15 -36.23 9.99
CA ASP A 311 44.89 -37.30 10.98
C ASP A 311 44.32 -37.02 12.39
N GLN A 312 43.03 -37.35 12.59
CA GLN A 312 42.55 -38.56 13.31
C GLN A 312 41.02 -38.66 13.26
#